data_AF-A0A924MAM6-F1
#
_entry.id   AF-A0A924MAM6-F1
#
_cell.length_a   1.000
_cell.length_b   1.000
_cell.length_c   1.000
_cell.angle_alpha   90.00
_cell.angle_beta   90.00
_cell.angle_gamma   90.00
#
_symmetry.space_group_name_H-M   'P 1'
#
loop_
_entity.id
_entity.type
_entity.pdbx_description
1 polymer ?
#
loop_
_entity_poly.entity_id
_entity_poly.type
_entity_poly.pdbx_seq_one_letter_code
_entity_poly.pdbx_strand_id
1 'polypeptide(L)'
;VKKYYASQGKSNELDGYNWEINTVSNNQANAWCMPGGKIVVYTGILPLTQNDAGLAVVIGHEVTHALAKHGNERMSQGLLQQVGGQALAIALANKPQQTQAIFNSAYGLGTQYGIMLPFARKDEYEADKYGLMFTALAGYDPREAIKFWQRMANASANTQKPPEFASTHPSDANRIAQLQSLMSSTIKNYYRP
;
A
#
# COMPACT_ATOMS: atom_id res chain seq x y z
N VAL A 1 8.46 14.37 5.74
CA VAL A 1 7.41 14.83 4.81
C VAL A 1 7.34 16.36 4.67
N LYS A 2 6.87 17.12 5.67
CA LYS A 2 6.66 18.59 5.56
C LYS A 2 7.86 19.36 5.00
N LYS A 3 9.05 19.12 5.57
CA LYS A 3 10.32 19.73 5.10
C LYS A 3 10.63 19.38 3.63
N TYR A 4 10.41 18.13 3.24
CA TYR A 4 10.63 17.68 1.87
C TYR A 4 9.68 18.39 0.89
N TYR A 5 8.37 18.38 1.14
CA TYR A 5 7.39 19.07 0.29
C TYR A 5 7.63 20.59 0.20
N ALA A 6 8.00 21.23 1.31
CA ALA A 6 8.38 22.64 1.32
C ALA A 6 9.61 22.90 0.43
N SER A 7 10.64 22.05 0.49
CA SER A 7 11.84 22.17 -0.36
C SER A 7 11.54 22.02 -1.85
N GLN A 8 10.44 21.35 -2.20
CA GLN A 8 9.97 21.18 -3.58
C GLN A 8 8.97 22.26 -4.02
N GLY A 9 8.67 23.26 -3.18
CA GLY A 9 7.64 24.27 -3.47
C GLY A 9 6.21 23.71 -3.49
N LYS A 10 5.98 22.56 -2.85
CA LYS A 10 4.72 21.78 -2.90
C LYS A 10 4.00 21.72 -1.55
N SER A 11 4.19 22.70 -0.69
CA SER A 11 3.56 22.70 0.64
C SER A 11 2.03 22.61 0.60
N ASN A 12 1.41 23.20 -0.44
CA ASN A 12 -0.03 23.16 -0.68
C ASN A 12 -0.57 21.73 -0.95
N GLU A 13 0.27 20.79 -1.39
CA GLU A 13 -0.15 19.39 -1.55
C GLU A 13 -0.44 18.72 -0.19
N LEU A 14 0.00 19.34 0.92
CA LEU A 14 -0.26 18.89 2.29
C LEU A 14 -1.45 19.61 2.95
N ASP A 15 -2.15 20.48 2.23
CA ASP A 15 -3.32 21.17 2.76
C ASP A 15 -4.40 20.16 3.17
N GLY A 16 -4.96 20.33 4.36
CA GLY A 16 -5.93 19.39 4.95
C GLY A 16 -5.31 18.15 5.62
N TYR A 17 -3.98 17.96 5.59
CA TYR A 17 -3.32 16.89 6.34
C TYR A 17 -3.08 17.31 7.79
N ASN A 18 -3.66 16.56 8.73
CA ASN A 18 -3.34 16.63 10.16
C ASN A 18 -2.80 15.27 10.61
N TRP A 19 -1.47 15.13 10.54
CA TRP A 19 -0.76 13.88 10.80
C TRP A 19 -0.93 13.40 12.24
N GLU A 20 -1.50 12.21 12.39
CA GLU A 20 -1.65 11.50 13.65
C GLU A 20 -1.33 10.03 13.43
N ILE A 21 -0.49 9.47 14.31
CA ILE A 21 -0.13 8.06 14.29
C ILE A 21 -0.62 7.48 15.61
N ASN A 22 -1.57 6.55 15.54
CA ASN A 22 -2.19 5.94 16.71
C ASN A 22 -1.86 4.46 16.76
N THR A 23 -1.45 3.99 17.93
CA THR A 23 -1.23 2.56 18.17
C THR A 23 -2.50 1.94 18.72
N VAL A 24 -2.93 0.82 18.14
CA VAL A 24 -4.10 0.06 18.59
C VAL A 24 -3.64 -1.30 19.10
N SER A 25 -4.10 -1.68 20.29
CA SER A 25 -3.86 -3.01 20.83
C SER A 25 -4.70 -4.03 20.04
N ASN A 26 -4.04 -4.73 19.12
CA ASN A 26 -4.60 -5.78 18.29
C ASN A 26 -3.45 -6.75 17.93
N ASN A 27 -3.70 -8.05 17.98
CA ASN A 27 -2.71 -9.09 17.71
C ASN A 27 -2.49 -9.35 16.20
N GLN A 28 -3.34 -8.80 15.34
CA GLN A 28 -3.13 -8.84 13.89
C GLN A 28 -1.92 -7.98 13.51
N ALA A 29 -1.03 -8.54 12.70
CA ALA A 29 0.06 -7.80 12.09
C ALA A 29 -0.48 -6.89 10.98
N ASN A 30 -0.83 -5.65 11.33
CA ASN A 30 -1.36 -4.66 10.40
C ASN A 30 -0.95 -3.22 10.72
N ALA A 31 -1.00 -2.38 9.69
CA ALA A 31 -1.00 -0.92 9.76
C ALA A 31 -1.76 -0.40 8.54
N TRP A 32 -2.38 0.78 8.64
CA TRP A 32 -3.12 1.39 7.54
C TRP A 32 -3.23 2.90 7.71
N CYS A 33 -3.57 3.60 6.63
CA CYS A 33 -3.78 5.03 6.63
C CYS A 33 -5.16 5.44 6.08
N MET A 34 -5.56 6.67 6.40
CA MET A 34 -6.69 7.36 5.79
C MET A 34 -6.24 8.68 5.16
N PRO A 35 -7.03 9.21 4.20
CA PRO A 35 -6.86 10.57 3.72
C PRO A 35 -6.74 11.58 4.88
N GLY A 36 -5.90 12.60 4.70
CA GLY A 36 -5.67 13.62 5.73
C GLY A 36 -4.64 13.25 6.79
N GLY A 37 -3.92 12.14 6.64
CA GLY A 37 -2.72 11.83 7.43
C GLY A 37 -2.97 11.08 8.73
N LYS A 38 -4.08 10.34 8.83
CA LYS A 38 -4.33 9.45 9.98
C LYS A 38 -3.73 8.09 9.69
N ILE A 39 -2.86 7.61 10.55
CA ILE A 39 -2.22 6.28 10.45
C ILE A 39 -2.54 5.50 11.72
N VAL A 40 -2.88 4.24 11.55
CA VAL A 40 -3.10 3.29 12.63
C VAL A 40 -2.07 2.17 12.52
N VAL A 41 -1.43 1.84 13.65
CA VAL A 41 -0.46 0.74 13.75
C VAL A 41 -0.98 -0.26 14.78
N TYR A 42 -1.18 -1.52 14.40
CA TYR A 42 -1.58 -2.56 15.33
C TYR A 42 -0.35 -3.12 16.05
N THR A 43 -0.47 -3.38 17.36
CA THR A 43 0.64 -3.94 18.15
C THR A 43 1.17 -5.26 17.60
N GLY A 44 0.35 -6.04 16.90
CA GLY A 44 0.73 -7.31 16.28
C GLY A 44 1.76 -7.19 15.17
N ILE A 45 2.00 -6.01 14.59
CA ILE A 45 3.02 -5.81 13.56
C ILE A 45 4.42 -5.61 14.16
N LEU A 46 4.52 -5.18 15.43
CA LEU A 46 5.78 -4.80 16.08
C LEU A 46 6.81 -5.95 16.14
N PRO A 47 6.43 -7.23 16.36
CA PRO A 47 7.38 -8.33 16.26
C PRO A 47 8.01 -8.47 14.86
N LEU A 48 7.35 -8.00 13.79
CA LEU A 48 7.90 -8.00 12.44
C LEU A 48 8.76 -6.76 12.16
N THR A 49 8.54 -5.64 12.86
CA THR A 49 9.36 -4.43 12.68
C THR A 49 10.74 -4.57 13.32
N GLN A 50 10.85 -5.30 14.45
CA GLN A 50 12.08 -5.60 15.20
C GLN A 50 12.82 -4.40 15.82
N ASN A 51 12.79 -3.23 15.19
CA ASN A 51 13.41 -2.00 15.66
C ASN A 51 12.70 -0.77 15.08
N ASP A 52 13.12 0.41 15.50
CA ASP A 52 12.52 1.68 15.07
C ASP A 52 12.66 1.92 13.57
N ALA A 53 13.76 1.49 12.94
CA ALA A 53 13.92 1.60 11.49
C ALA A 53 12.90 0.73 10.74
N GLY A 54 12.60 -0.48 11.23
CA GLY A 54 11.58 -1.34 10.66
C GLY A 54 10.17 -0.77 10.86
N LEU A 55 9.91 -0.08 11.98
CA LEU A 55 8.66 0.64 12.18
C LEU A 55 8.56 1.87 11.27
N ALA A 56 9.67 2.58 11.07
CA ALA A 56 9.75 3.71 10.15
C ALA A 56 9.49 3.29 8.69
N VAL A 57 9.88 2.08 8.29
CA VAL A 57 9.52 1.50 6.98
C VAL A 57 8.00 1.37 6.84
N VAL A 58 7.33 0.77 7.83
CA VAL A 58 5.86 0.63 7.83
C VAL A 58 5.19 1.99 7.78
N ILE A 59 5.61 2.93 8.62
CA ILE A 59 5.03 4.28 8.66
C ILE A 59 5.31 5.03 7.36
N GLY A 60 6.52 4.94 6.80
CA GLY A 60 6.88 5.57 5.54
C GLY A 60 6.04 5.05 4.36
N HIS A 61 5.75 3.75 4.36
CA HIS A 61 4.86 3.11 3.41
C HIS A 61 3.43 3.68 3.52
N GLU A 62 2.85 3.70 4.72
CA GLU A 62 1.51 4.25 4.96
C GLU A 62 1.38 5.76 4.70
N VAL A 63 2.41 6.53 5.06
CA VAL A 63 2.52 7.95 4.72
C VAL A 63 2.44 8.14 3.21
N THR A 64 3.09 7.27 2.43
CA THR A 64 3.06 7.38 0.98
C THR A 64 1.68 7.05 0.43
N HIS A 65 1.02 5.99 0.90
CA HIS A 65 -0.37 5.71 0.49
C HIS A 65 -1.30 6.90 0.72
N ALA A 66 -1.16 7.58 1.87
CA ALA A 66 -1.94 8.76 2.17
C ALA A 66 -1.61 9.94 1.25
N LEU A 67 -0.33 10.20 0.97
CA LEU A 67 0.13 11.32 0.13
C LEU A 67 -0.18 11.12 -1.36
N ALA A 68 0.02 9.91 -1.86
CA ALA A 68 -0.28 9.53 -3.24
C ALA A 68 -1.79 9.30 -3.48
N LYS A 69 -2.61 9.38 -2.43
CA LYS A 69 -4.08 9.25 -2.49
C LYS A 69 -4.54 7.89 -3.04
N HIS A 70 -3.74 6.83 -2.86
CA HIS A 70 -4.05 5.48 -3.35
C HIS A 70 -5.41 4.97 -2.85
N GLY A 71 -5.82 5.33 -1.62
CA GLY A 71 -7.16 5.00 -1.12
C GLY A 71 -8.30 5.62 -1.94
N ASN A 72 -8.14 6.88 -2.38
CA ASN A 72 -9.12 7.57 -3.23
C ASN A 72 -9.13 7.00 -4.65
N GLU A 73 -7.95 6.64 -5.18
CA GLU A 73 -7.83 6.00 -6.49
C GLU A 73 -8.51 4.63 -6.47
N ARG A 74 -8.25 3.80 -5.46
CA ARG A 74 -8.90 2.50 -5.27
C ARG A 74 -10.41 2.62 -5.14
N MET A 75 -10.90 3.62 -4.39
CA MET A 75 -12.34 3.90 -4.30
C MET A 75 -12.95 4.28 -5.66
N SER A 76 -12.26 5.13 -6.43
CA SER A 76 -12.71 5.56 -7.75
C SER A 76 -12.73 4.39 -8.75
N GLN A 77 -11.72 3.53 -8.71
CA GLN A 77 -11.66 2.31 -9.52
C GLN A 77 -12.79 1.34 -9.14
N GLY A 78 -13.06 1.16 -7.85
CA GLY A 78 -14.16 0.33 -7.36
C GLY A 78 -15.53 0.86 -7.80
N LEU A 79 -15.73 2.18 -7.79
CA LEU A 79 -16.94 2.80 -8.31
C LEU A 79 -17.11 2.56 -9.81
N LEU A 80 -16.03 2.72 -10.61
CA LEU A 80 -16.06 2.43 -12.04
C LEU A 80 -16.36 0.95 -12.32
N GLN A 81 -15.77 0.03 -11.57
CA GLN A 81 -16.05 -1.40 -11.65
C GLN A 81 -17.52 -1.70 -11.33
N GLN A 82 -18.08 -1.07 -10.29
CA GLN A 82 -19.48 -1.24 -9.93
C GLN A 82 -20.42 -0.71 -11.01
N VAL A 83 -20.16 0.50 -11.54
CA VAL A 83 -20.97 1.11 -12.62
C VAL A 83 -20.90 0.26 -13.88
N GLY A 84 -19.72 -0.21 -14.26
CA GLY A 84 -19.56 -1.10 -15.42
C GLY A 84 -20.28 -2.44 -15.23
N GLY A 85 -20.25 -3.00 -14.02
CA GLY A 85 -21.01 -4.21 -13.68
C GLY A 85 -22.53 -4.00 -13.76
N GLN A 86 -23.04 -2.85 -13.33
CA GLN A 86 -24.46 -2.51 -13.47
C GLN A 86 -24.86 -2.33 -14.94
N ALA A 87 -24.05 -1.65 -15.74
CA ALA A 87 -24.29 -1.49 -17.17
C ALA A 87 -24.31 -2.85 -17.90
N LEU A 88 -23.40 -3.76 -17.54
CA LEU A 88 -23.39 -5.14 -18.04
C LEU A 88 -24.66 -5.88 -17.64
N ALA A 89 -25.09 -5.79 -16.38
CA ALA A 89 -26.31 -6.43 -15.91
C ALA A 89 -27.55 -5.95 -16.69
N ILE A 90 -27.66 -4.65 -16.96
CA ILE A 90 -28.73 -4.06 -17.77
C ILE A 90 -28.69 -4.61 -19.20
N ALA A 91 -27.51 -4.64 -19.83
CA ALA A 91 -27.34 -5.15 -21.19
C ALA A 91 -27.70 -6.65 -21.34
N LEU A 92 -27.56 -7.41 -20.25
CA LEU A 92 -27.85 -8.84 -20.21
C LEU A 92 -29.24 -9.19 -19.65
N ALA A 93 -30.06 -8.20 -19.28
CA ALA A 93 -31.31 -8.41 -18.53
C ALA A 93 -32.28 -9.40 -19.22
N ASN A 94 -32.32 -9.39 -20.56
CA ASN A 94 -33.19 -10.26 -21.36
C ASN A 94 -32.51 -11.56 -21.84
N LYS A 95 -31.31 -11.87 -21.35
CA LYS A 95 -30.58 -13.10 -21.70
C LYS A 95 -30.89 -14.24 -20.73
N PRO A 96 -30.70 -15.51 -21.12
CA PRO A 96 -30.84 -16.64 -20.20
C PRO A 96 -29.96 -16.51 -18.97
N GLN A 97 -30.40 -17.02 -17.82
CA GLN A 97 -29.69 -16.91 -16.54
C GLN A 97 -28.26 -17.47 -16.62
N GLN A 98 -28.07 -18.57 -17.35
CA GLN A 98 -26.75 -19.15 -17.56
C GLN A 98 -25.80 -18.17 -18.29
N THR A 99 -26.31 -17.45 -19.29
CA THR A 99 -25.52 -16.41 -19.99
C THR A 99 -25.17 -15.27 -19.04
N GLN A 100 -26.14 -14.78 -18.26
CA GLN A 100 -25.87 -13.71 -17.27
C GLN A 100 -24.78 -14.14 -16.27
N ALA A 101 -24.88 -15.35 -15.72
CA ALA A 101 -23.93 -15.89 -14.76
C ALA A 101 -22.50 -15.97 -15.33
N ILE A 102 -22.36 -16.47 -16.56
CA ILE A 102 -21.05 -16.57 -17.24
C ILE A 102 -20.44 -15.18 -17.42
N PHE A 103 -21.20 -14.23 -17.97
CA PHE A 103 -20.67 -12.89 -18.25
C PHE A 103 -20.38 -12.10 -16.96
N ASN A 104 -21.23 -12.20 -15.94
CA ASN A 104 -20.98 -11.53 -14.65
C ASN A 104 -19.72 -12.09 -13.97
N SER A 105 -19.53 -13.41 -14.01
CA SER A 105 -18.33 -14.06 -13.48
C SER A 105 -17.08 -13.63 -14.27
N ALA A 106 -17.15 -13.64 -15.60
CA ALA A 106 -16.06 -13.21 -16.47
C ALA A 106 -15.72 -11.73 -16.27
N TYR A 107 -16.72 -10.86 -16.08
CA TYR A 107 -16.52 -9.44 -15.78
C TYR A 107 -15.86 -9.23 -14.42
N GLY A 108 -16.36 -9.89 -13.37
CA GLY A 108 -15.81 -9.80 -12.02
C GLY A 108 -14.34 -10.23 -11.99
N LEU A 109 -14.03 -11.40 -12.55
CA LEU A 109 -12.65 -11.89 -12.65
C LEU A 109 -11.81 -11.00 -13.58
N GLY A 110 -12.32 -10.65 -14.76
CA GLY A 110 -11.59 -9.85 -15.75
C GLY A 110 -11.22 -8.47 -15.23
N THR A 111 -12.12 -7.79 -14.53
CA THR A 111 -11.83 -6.50 -13.89
C THR A 111 -10.91 -6.64 -12.69
N GLN A 112 -11.11 -7.67 -11.85
CA GLN A 112 -10.24 -7.89 -10.69
C GLN A 112 -8.78 -8.15 -11.11
N TYR A 113 -8.56 -9.07 -12.06
CA TYR A 113 -7.22 -9.47 -12.48
C TYR A 113 -6.61 -8.58 -13.55
N GLY A 114 -7.44 -7.96 -14.41
CA GLY A 114 -6.98 -7.12 -15.51
C GLY A 114 -6.86 -5.63 -15.17
N ILE A 115 -7.52 -5.17 -14.10
CA ILE A 115 -7.56 -3.75 -13.73
C ILE A 115 -7.14 -3.58 -12.27
N MET A 116 -7.95 -4.08 -11.33
CA MET A 116 -7.76 -3.78 -9.90
C MET A 116 -6.41 -4.24 -9.35
N LEU A 117 -6.01 -5.49 -9.64
CA LEU A 117 -4.74 -6.03 -9.16
C LEU A 117 -3.51 -5.33 -9.76
N PRO A 118 -3.44 -5.06 -11.08
CA PRO A 118 -2.37 -4.24 -11.66
C PRO A 118 -2.24 -2.85 -11.02
N PHE A 119 -3.36 -2.15 -10.79
CA PHE A 119 -3.34 -0.85 -10.11
C PHE A 119 -2.85 -0.99 -8.66
N ALA A 120 -3.39 -1.95 -7.90
CA ALA A 120 -2.94 -2.18 -6.53
C ALA A 120 -1.42 -2.46 -6.46
N ARG A 121 -0.85 -3.26 -7.36
CA ARG A 121 0.61 -3.49 -7.40
C ARG A 121 1.39 -2.23 -7.70
N LYS A 122 0.90 -1.37 -8.60
CA LYS A 122 1.52 -0.08 -8.90
C LYS A 122 1.54 0.83 -7.66
N ASP A 123 0.42 0.90 -6.95
CA ASP A 123 0.29 1.69 -5.71
C ASP A 123 1.31 1.21 -4.65
N GLU A 124 1.46 -0.11 -4.50
CA GLU A 124 2.42 -0.70 -3.56
C GLU A 124 3.88 -0.39 -3.93
N TYR A 125 4.23 -0.39 -5.22
CA TYR A 125 5.58 -0.01 -5.66
C TYR A 125 5.89 1.47 -5.43
N GLU A 126 4.91 2.33 -5.66
CA GLU A 126 5.04 3.75 -5.35
C GLU A 126 5.19 3.98 -3.84
N ALA A 127 4.39 3.26 -3.04
CA ALA A 127 4.45 3.26 -1.58
C ALA A 127 5.81 2.78 -1.05
N ASP A 128 6.37 1.71 -1.59
CA ASP A 128 7.72 1.23 -1.26
C ASP A 128 8.79 2.26 -1.60
N LYS A 129 8.74 2.83 -2.81
CA LYS A 129 9.76 3.76 -3.31
C LYS A 129 9.86 5.01 -2.44
N TYR A 130 8.73 5.68 -2.20
CA TYR A 130 8.74 6.90 -1.37
C TYR A 130 8.76 6.57 0.11
N GLY A 131 8.25 5.41 0.55
CA GLY A 131 8.39 4.94 1.92
C GLY A 131 9.84 4.71 2.30
N LEU A 132 10.65 4.12 1.41
CA LEU A 132 12.09 3.99 1.57
C LEU A 132 12.78 5.36 1.68
N MET A 133 12.40 6.30 0.81
CA MET A 133 12.89 7.68 0.85
C MET A 133 12.52 8.38 2.16
N PHE A 134 11.28 8.27 2.62
CA PHE A 134 10.81 8.92 3.85
C PHE A 134 11.45 8.29 5.09
N THR A 135 11.69 6.99 5.09
CA THR A 135 12.48 6.29 6.13
C THR A 135 13.86 6.92 6.23
N ALA A 136 14.56 7.07 5.09
CA ALA A 136 15.88 7.68 5.03
C ALA A 136 15.88 9.16 5.45
N LEU A 137 14.92 9.96 4.98
CA LEU A 137 14.75 11.37 5.35
C LEU A 137 14.41 11.58 6.83
N ALA A 138 13.84 10.57 7.49
CA ALA A 138 13.57 10.58 8.92
C ALA A 138 14.80 10.18 9.76
N GLY A 139 15.93 9.85 9.13
CA GLY A 139 17.16 9.46 9.81
C GLY A 139 17.25 7.97 10.15
N TYR A 140 16.31 7.14 9.69
CA TYR A 140 16.34 5.69 9.90
C TYR A 140 17.03 4.97 8.73
N ASP A 141 17.79 3.90 9.01
CA ASP A 141 18.51 3.16 7.97
C ASP A 141 17.53 2.51 6.97
N PRO A 142 17.47 2.96 5.71
CA PRO A 142 16.54 2.43 4.72
C PRO A 142 16.82 0.95 4.37
N ARG A 143 18.02 0.43 4.68
CA ARG A 143 18.35 -0.99 4.46
C ARG A 143 17.47 -1.94 5.27
N GLU A 144 16.86 -1.45 6.36
CA GLU A 144 15.92 -2.24 7.15
C GLU A 144 14.66 -2.63 6.37
N ALA A 145 14.29 -1.89 5.32
CA ALA A 145 13.13 -2.22 4.48
C ALA A 145 13.22 -3.61 3.85
N ILE A 146 14.40 -3.98 3.33
CA ILE A 146 14.62 -5.31 2.74
C ILE A 146 14.39 -6.40 3.79
N LYS A 147 14.94 -6.22 5.00
CA LYS A 147 14.82 -7.20 6.07
C LYS A 147 13.38 -7.30 6.57
N PHE A 148 12.68 -6.17 6.70
CA PHE A 148 11.26 -6.15 7.06
C PHE A 148 10.42 -6.96 6.07
N TRP A 149 10.56 -6.71 4.77
CA TRP A 149 9.80 -7.43 3.75
C TRP A 149 10.18 -8.90 3.65
N GLN A 150 11.45 -9.27 3.91
CA GLN A 150 11.84 -10.67 4.05
C GLN A 150 11.14 -11.36 5.25
N ARG A 151 11.06 -10.68 6.40
CA ARG A 151 10.32 -11.20 7.57
C ARG A 151 8.82 -11.35 7.26
N MET A 152 8.22 -10.37 6.57
CA MET A 152 6.83 -10.42 6.14
C MET A 152 6.56 -11.59 5.18
N ALA A 153 7.44 -11.79 4.19
CA ALA A 153 7.35 -12.90 3.25
C ALA A 153 7.46 -14.26 3.97
N ASN A 154 8.41 -14.40 4.90
CA ASN A 154 8.56 -15.62 5.70
C ASN A 154 7.34 -15.90 6.58
N ALA A 155 6.73 -14.87 7.17
CA ALA A 155 5.49 -15.00 7.95
C ALA A 155 4.28 -15.42 7.09
N SER A 156 4.31 -15.11 5.78
CA SER A 156 3.26 -15.44 4.82
C SER A 156 3.44 -16.83 4.17
N ALA A 157 4.68 -17.28 3.98
CA ALA A 157 5.01 -18.45 3.16
C ALA A 157 4.48 -19.80 3.70
N ASN A 158 4.15 -19.89 5.00
CA ASN A 158 3.75 -21.13 5.66
C ASN A 158 2.43 -21.04 6.42
N THR A 159 1.61 -20.02 6.15
CA THR A 159 0.38 -19.76 6.90
C THR A 159 -0.84 -19.77 5.97
N GLN A 160 -1.88 -20.50 6.35
CA GLN A 160 -3.20 -20.42 5.67
C GLN A 160 -3.84 -19.03 5.82
N LYS A 161 -3.38 -18.26 6.81
CA LYS A 161 -3.79 -16.87 7.08
C LYS A 161 -2.52 -16.02 7.13
N PRO A 162 -2.08 -15.46 5.98
CA PRO A 162 -0.95 -14.54 5.99
C PRO A 162 -1.24 -13.32 6.89
N PRO A 163 -0.20 -12.59 7.34
CA PRO A 163 -0.38 -11.31 8.03
C PRO A 163 -1.40 -10.42 7.32
N GLU A 164 -2.25 -9.74 8.09
CA GLU A 164 -3.28 -8.86 7.52
C GLU A 164 -2.65 -7.76 6.65
N PHE A 165 -1.51 -7.21 7.09
CA PHE A 165 -0.72 -6.26 6.30
C PHE A 165 -0.36 -6.81 4.92
N ALA A 166 0.09 -8.06 4.82
CA ALA A 166 0.43 -8.68 3.53
C ALA A 166 -0.80 -8.96 2.65
N SER A 167 -1.98 -9.04 3.27
CA SER A 167 -3.26 -9.21 2.56
C SER A 167 -3.77 -7.89 2.01
N THR A 168 -3.68 -6.80 2.77
CA THR A 168 -4.07 -5.45 2.34
C THR A 168 -3.03 -4.78 1.43
N HIS A 169 -1.77 -5.21 1.54
CA HIS A 169 -0.61 -4.77 0.76
C HIS A 169 0.02 -5.95 0.03
N PRO A 170 -0.66 -6.50 -1.00
CA PRO A 170 -0.17 -7.68 -1.70
C PRO A 170 1.20 -7.40 -2.32
N SER A 171 2.21 -8.17 -1.90
CA SER A 171 3.52 -8.17 -2.53
C SER A 171 3.51 -9.06 -3.77
N ASP A 172 4.18 -8.63 -4.83
CA ASP A 172 4.69 -9.57 -5.82
C ASP A 172 6.15 -9.92 -5.55
N ALA A 173 6.68 -10.87 -6.30
CA ALA A 173 8.05 -11.35 -6.14
C ALA A 173 9.12 -10.26 -6.37
N ASN A 174 8.75 -9.10 -6.95
CA ASN A 174 9.69 -8.09 -7.41
C ASN A 174 9.86 -6.92 -6.45
N ARG A 175 9.02 -6.76 -5.41
CA ARG A 175 9.13 -5.62 -4.46
C ARG A 175 10.51 -5.52 -3.80
N ILE A 176 11.04 -6.63 -3.28
CA ILE A 176 12.39 -6.66 -2.68
C ILE A 176 13.47 -6.29 -3.71
N ALA A 177 13.38 -6.79 -4.94
CA ALA A 177 14.33 -6.47 -6.01
C ALA A 177 14.29 -4.98 -6.40
N GLN A 178 13.11 -4.36 -6.36
CA GLN A 178 12.97 -2.92 -6.59
C GLN A 178 13.54 -2.09 -5.44
N LEU A 179 13.27 -2.48 -4.19
CA LEU A 179 13.88 -1.83 -3.03
C LEU A 179 15.41 -1.92 -3.09
N GLN A 180 15.96 -3.05 -3.52
CA GLN A 180 17.39 -3.23 -3.75
C GLN A 180 17.92 -2.27 -4.82
N SER A 181 17.22 -2.11 -5.94
CA SER A 181 17.65 -1.21 -7.03
C SER A 181 17.61 0.28 -6.64
N LEU A 182 16.68 0.66 -5.75
CA LEU A 182 16.53 2.01 -5.22
C LEU A 182 17.47 2.31 -4.02
N MET A 183 18.06 1.29 -3.41
CA MET A 183 18.76 1.42 -2.13
C MET A 183 19.95 2.38 -2.21
N SER A 184 20.82 2.20 -3.21
CA SER A 184 22.05 2.99 -3.36
C SER A 184 21.75 4.48 -3.55
N SER A 185 20.81 4.81 -4.45
CA SER A 185 20.40 6.20 -4.69
C SER A 185 19.69 6.80 -3.48
N THR A 186 18.89 6.01 -2.76
CA THR A 186 18.19 6.47 -1.56
C THR A 186 19.16 6.85 -0.44
N ILE A 187 20.14 5.98 -0.15
CA ILE A 187 21.17 6.26 0.85
C ILE A 187 21.95 7.51 0.48
N LYS A 188 22.43 7.60 -0.76
CA LYS A 188 23.22 8.75 -1.23
C LYS A 188 22.45 10.07 -1.07
N ASN A 189 21.21 10.09 -1.52
CA ASN A 189 20.47 11.35 -1.67
C ASN A 189 19.75 11.79 -0.39
N TYR A 190 19.31 10.85 0.46
CA TYR A 190 18.34 11.16 1.50
C TYR A 190 18.75 10.74 2.92
N TYR A 191 19.59 9.72 3.07
CA TYR A 191 19.90 9.20 4.41
C TYR A 191 20.93 10.07 5.14
N ARG A 192 20.53 10.61 6.29
CA ARG A 192 21.38 11.40 7.19
C ARG A 192 21.18 10.87 8.62
N PRO A 193 22.06 9.97 9.12
CA PRO A 193 21.93 9.39 10.45
C PRO A 193 22.16 10.41 11.57
#